data_AF-A0A6B0SYY2-F1
#
_entry.id   AF-A0A6B0SYY2-F1
#
_cell.length_a   1.000
_cell.length_b   1.000
_cell.length_c   1.000
_cell.angle_alpha   90.00
_cell.angle_beta   90.00
_cell.angle_gamma   90.00
#
_symmetry.space_group_name_H-M   'P 1'
#
loop_
_entity.id
_entity.type
_entity.pdbx_description
1 polymer ?
#
loop_
_entity_poly.entity_id
_entity_poly.type
_entity_poly.pdbx_seq_one_letter_code
_entity_poly.pdbx_strand_id
1 'polypeptide(L)'
;MSESKAADEAFCRSCGETIKRASELCPNCGVRNDEHSPVGGGPTGGSHGLTQYETSVSDTWWYGVAAGTGIWLLLVIASATTSDLGAAGGLLVLIGWVGLPLSVYFDTRYVRASSEWDPNVAVWVVLTAVWFLNVPAGAAYLYRRHRVLGEP
;
A
#
# COMPACT_ATOMS: atom_id res chain seq x y z
N MET A 1 -12.38 -1.69 -30.71
CA MET A 1 -12.58 -2.79 -29.73
C MET A 1 -11.75 -2.46 -28.51
N SER A 2 -12.30 -1.74 -27.53
CA SER A 2 -11.53 -1.32 -26.35
C SER A 2 -12.43 -0.74 -25.25
N GLU A 3 -13.42 -1.48 -24.75
CA GLU A 3 -14.19 -1.00 -23.59
C GLU A 3 -14.91 -2.15 -22.89
N SER A 4 -14.25 -2.75 -21.90
CA SER A 4 -14.84 -3.63 -20.87
C SER A 4 -13.85 -4.06 -19.79
N LYS A 5 -12.54 -3.87 -20.00
CA LYS A 5 -11.49 -4.32 -19.06
C LYS A 5 -11.73 -3.91 -17.59
N ALA A 6 -12.17 -2.66 -17.35
CA ALA A 6 -12.38 -2.14 -15.99
C ALA A 6 -13.63 -2.73 -15.30
N ALA A 7 -14.68 -3.09 -16.05
CA ALA A 7 -15.91 -3.61 -15.47
C ALA A 7 -15.72 -5.03 -14.91
N ASP A 8 -14.78 -5.81 -15.44
CA ASP A 8 -14.52 -7.20 -15.03
C ASP A 8 -13.34 -7.36 -14.06
N GLU A 9 -12.85 -6.25 -13.51
CA GLU A 9 -11.75 -6.26 -12.54
C GLU A 9 -12.30 -6.20 -11.10
N ALA A 10 -11.65 -6.95 -10.22
CA ALA A 10 -11.87 -6.95 -8.78
C ALA A 10 -10.51 -6.97 -8.06
N PHE A 11 -10.47 -6.50 -6.82
CA PHE A 11 -9.25 -6.55 -6.01
C PHE A 11 -9.22 -7.82 -5.18
N CYS A 12 -8.06 -8.48 -5.16
CA CYS A 12 -7.84 -9.61 -4.27
C CYS A 12 -7.88 -9.13 -2.82
N ARG A 13 -8.79 -9.67 -2.01
CA ARG A 13 -8.93 -9.31 -0.58
C ARG A 13 -7.74 -9.73 0.29
N SER A 14 -6.90 -10.65 -0.20
CA SER A 14 -5.69 -11.06 0.52
C SER A 14 -4.48 -10.17 0.23
N CYS A 15 -4.19 -9.86 -1.04
CA CYS A 15 -2.95 -9.15 -1.40
C CYS A 15 -3.15 -7.77 -2.04
N GLY A 16 -4.39 -7.35 -2.31
CA GLY A 16 -4.68 -6.07 -2.96
C GLY A 16 -4.28 -5.99 -4.44
N GLU A 17 -3.97 -7.12 -5.08
CA GLU A 17 -3.71 -7.17 -6.53
C GLU A 17 -5.01 -7.04 -7.33
N THR A 18 -4.96 -6.31 -8.44
CA THR A 18 -6.08 -6.28 -9.40
C THR A 18 -6.14 -7.61 -10.14
N ILE A 19 -7.25 -8.31 -10.00
CA ILE A 19 -7.53 -9.61 -10.62
C ILE A 19 -8.81 -9.53 -11.46
N LYS A 20 -9.01 -10.50 -12.35
CA LYS A 20 -10.27 -10.61 -13.09
C LYS A 20 -11.33 -11.25 -12.20
N ARG A 21 -12.59 -10.79 -12.23
CA ARG A 21 -13.69 -11.45 -11.50
C ARG A 21 -13.87 -12.91 -11.89
N ALA A 22 -13.58 -13.24 -13.16
CA ALA A 22 -13.60 -14.61 -13.65
C ALA A 22 -12.46 -15.49 -13.11
N SER A 23 -11.38 -14.91 -12.58
CA SER A 23 -10.26 -15.71 -12.05
C SER A 23 -10.66 -16.41 -10.75
N GLU A 24 -10.47 -17.72 -10.68
CA GLU A 24 -10.73 -18.53 -9.47
C GLU A 24 -9.69 -18.30 -8.38
N LEU A 25 -8.46 -17.97 -8.78
CA LEU A 25 -7.29 -17.81 -7.92
C LEU A 25 -6.55 -16.53 -8.28
N CYS A 26 -6.09 -15.79 -7.27
CA CYS A 26 -5.23 -14.64 -7.46
C CYS A 26 -3.83 -15.09 -7.96
N PRO A 27 -3.33 -14.58 -9.09
CA PRO A 27 -2.02 -14.97 -9.62
C PRO A 27 -0.83 -14.45 -8.79
N ASN A 28 -1.06 -13.50 -7.88
CA ASN A 28 -0.01 -12.94 -7.04
C ASN A 28 0.16 -13.74 -5.73
N CYS A 29 -0.92 -13.91 -4.95
CA CYS A 29 -0.84 -14.60 -3.65
C CYS A 29 -1.48 -15.99 -3.59
N GLY A 30 -2.13 -16.45 -4.66
CA GLY A 30 -2.69 -17.80 -4.74
C GLY A 30 -3.96 -18.05 -3.90
N VAL A 31 -4.55 -17.03 -3.27
CA VAL A 31 -5.86 -17.20 -2.60
C VAL A 31 -7.00 -17.28 -3.61
N ARG A 32 -8.11 -17.90 -3.23
CA ARG A 32 -9.32 -17.95 -4.06
C ARG A 32 -9.98 -16.57 -4.15
N ASN A 33 -10.59 -16.32 -5.29
CA ASN A 33 -11.39 -15.13 -5.50
C ASN A 33 -12.84 -15.42 -5.13
N ASP A 34 -13.34 -14.80 -4.05
CA ASP A 34 -14.70 -15.01 -3.55
C ASP A 34 -15.77 -14.45 -4.51
N GLU A 35 -15.39 -13.53 -5.40
CA GLU A 35 -16.28 -12.95 -6.42
C GLU A 35 -16.43 -13.87 -7.64
N HIS A 36 -15.65 -14.96 -7.72
CA HIS A 36 -15.84 -15.97 -8.74
C HIS A 36 -17.16 -16.71 -8.44
N SER A 37 -18.18 -16.50 -9.28
CA SER A 37 -19.41 -17.28 -9.22
C SER A 37 -19.27 -18.52 -10.13
N PRO A 38 -19.02 -19.72 -9.59
CA PRO A 38 -19.18 -20.93 -10.36
C PRO A 38 -20.69 -21.12 -10.57
N VAL A 39 -21.10 -21.27 -11.82
CA VAL A 39 -22.45 -21.74 -12.14
C VAL A 39 -22.56 -23.18 -11.67
N GLY A 40 -23.05 -23.37 -10.44
CA GLY A 40 -23.41 -24.68 -9.87
C GLY A 40 -22.39 -25.25 -8.89
N GLY A 41 -22.69 -25.15 -7.60
CA GLY A 41 -21.99 -25.85 -6.53
C GLY A 41 -22.43 -25.36 -5.16
N GLY A 42 -23.52 -25.92 -4.61
CA GLY A 42 -23.95 -25.62 -3.25
C GLY A 42 -22.95 -26.15 -2.21
N PRO A 43 -22.79 -25.51 -1.03
CA PRO A 43 -21.98 -26.08 0.04
C PRO A 43 -22.84 -26.69 1.15
N THR A 44 -22.67 -28.00 1.35
CA THR A 44 -22.88 -28.67 2.64
C THR A 44 -21.77 -28.26 3.62
N GLY A 45 -22.17 -27.85 4.82
CA GLY A 45 -21.55 -28.23 6.09
C GLY A 45 -20.07 -27.91 6.30
N GLY A 46 -19.82 -26.82 7.04
CA GLY A 46 -18.53 -26.54 7.67
C GLY A 46 -18.56 -25.20 8.37
N SER A 47 -19.06 -25.16 9.60
CA SER A 47 -18.98 -23.99 10.48
C SER A 47 -17.51 -23.77 10.90
N HIS A 48 -16.71 -23.21 10.00
CA HIS A 48 -15.49 -22.49 10.38
C HIS A 48 -15.94 -21.16 10.97
N GLY A 49 -15.60 -20.92 12.23
CA GLY A 49 -15.97 -19.71 12.96
C GLY A 49 -15.59 -18.45 12.18
N LEU A 50 -16.59 -17.61 11.93
CA LEU A 50 -16.50 -16.34 11.19
C LEU A 50 -15.81 -15.23 12.00
N THR A 51 -14.76 -15.58 12.73
CA THR A 51 -13.87 -14.60 13.36
C THR A 51 -12.53 -14.73 12.69
N GLN A 52 -12.17 -13.70 11.92
CA GLN A 52 -10.81 -13.41 11.48
C GLN A 52 -10.34 -14.08 10.18
N TYR A 53 -11.06 -13.83 9.09
CA TYR A 53 -10.36 -13.42 7.88
C TYR A 53 -9.99 -11.94 8.06
N GLU A 54 -9.02 -11.66 8.93
CA GLU A 54 -8.24 -10.43 8.75
C GLU A 54 -7.65 -10.56 7.35
N THR A 55 -8.06 -9.67 6.45
CA THR A 55 -7.35 -9.49 5.19
C THR A 55 -5.88 -9.32 5.53
N SER A 56 -4.99 -10.18 5.00
CA SER A 56 -3.54 -10.12 5.30
C SER A 56 -2.85 -8.82 4.90
N VAL A 57 -3.62 -7.83 4.42
CA VAL A 57 -3.16 -6.47 4.17
C VAL A 57 -3.19 -5.71 5.50
N SER A 58 -2.03 -5.64 6.16
CA SER A 58 -1.90 -4.93 7.43
C SER A 58 -2.08 -3.43 7.27
N ASP A 59 -2.90 -2.83 8.13
CA ASP A 59 -3.09 -1.38 8.25
C ASP A 59 -1.85 -0.66 8.79
N THR A 60 -0.91 -1.37 9.39
CA THR A 60 0.26 -0.80 10.07
C THR A 60 1.32 -0.15 9.17
N TRP A 61 1.26 -0.29 7.84
CA TRP A 61 2.31 0.24 6.94
C TRP A 61 2.41 1.77 6.92
N TRP A 62 1.35 2.49 7.27
CA TRP A 62 1.38 3.95 7.38
C TRP A 62 2.38 4.44 8.44
N TYR A 63 2.67 3.66 9.49
CA TYR A 63 3.74 3.98 10.45
C TYR A 63 5.10 4.08 9.78
N GLY A 64 5.37 3.21 8.80
CA GLY A 64 6.59 3.26 7.99
C GLY A 64 6.66 4.52 7.13
N VAL A 65 5.53 4.95 6.57
CA VAL A 65 5.43 6.20 5.81
C VAL A 65 5.64 7.42 6.70
N ALA A 66 5.00 7.47 7.87
CA ALA A 66 5.11 8.56 8.83
C ALA A 66 6.53 8.65 9.42
N ALA A 67 7.08 7.53 9.91
CA ALA A 67 8.43 7.47 10.46
C ALA A 67 9.47 7.82 9.39
N GLY A 68 9.34 7.27 8.19
CA GLY A 68 10.24 7.57 7.07
C GLY A 68 10.19 9.06 6.70
N THR A 69 9.00 9.64 6.57
CA THR A 69 8.83 11.06 6.23
C THR A 69 9.45 11.96 7.31
N GLY A 70 9.26 11.62 8.59
CA GLY A 70 9.88 12.30 9.72
C GLY A 70 11.41 12.19 9.74
N ILE A 71 11.96 10.99 9.47
CA ILE A 71 13.40 10.77 9.37
C ILE A 71 14.00 11.62 8.24
N TRP A 72 13.38 11.65 7.06
CA TRP A 72 13.84 12.48 5.95
C TRP A 72 13.81 13.97 6.27
N LEU A 73 12.74 14.45 6.92
CA LEU A 73 12.66 15.84 7.37
C LEU A 73 13.80 16.18 8.35
N LEU A 74 14.06 15.31 9.31
CA LEU A 74 15.15 15.48 10.28
C LEU A 74 16.52 15.48 9.59
N LEU A 75 16.75 14.60 8.62
CA LEU A 75 18.01 14.55 7.87
C LEU A 75 18.23 15.81 7.03
N VAL A 76 17.18 16.35 6.41
CA VAL A 76 17.24 17.63 5.68
C VAL A 76 17.61 18.77 6.64
N ILE A 77 16.97 18.86 7.80
CA ILE A 77 17.28 19.89 8.82
C ILE A 77 18.71 19.70 9.36
N ALA A 78 19.12 18.46 9.64
CA ALA A 78 20.46 18.15 10.11
C ALA A 78 21.51 18.58 9.07
N SER A 79 21.30 18.28 7.79
CA SER A 79 22.22 18.68 6.71
C SER A 79 22.39 20.20 6.56
N ALA A 80 21.41 21.00 7.04
CA ALA A 80 21.49 22.45 7.05
C ALA A 80 22.25 23.01 8.26
N THR A 81 22.46 22.21 9.32
CA THR A 81 23.09 22.62 10.58
C THR A 81 24.47 21.98 10.79
N THR A 82 24.68 20.78 10.26
CA THR A 82 25.94 20.03 10.36
C THR A 82 26.37 19.50 9.00
N SER A 83 27.68 19.50 8.74
CA SER A 83 28.27 18.98 7.50
C SER A 83 28.67 17.51 7.57
N ASP A 84 28.57 16.89 8.76
CA ASP A 84 28.92 15.49 8.98
C ASP A 84 27.75 14.77 9.68
N LEU A 85 27.17 13.80 8.97
CA LEU A 85 26.11 12.91 9.45
C LEU A 85 26.69 11.59 10.00
N GLY A 86 27.99 11.36 9.81
CA GLY A 86 28.69 10.13 10.14
C GLY A 86 28.12 8.88 9.44
N ALA A 87 28.69 7.73 9.77
CA ALA A 87 28.21 6.44 9.23
C ALA A 87 26.75 6.15 9.64
N ALA A 88 26.33 6.58 10.83
CA ALA A 88 24.96 6.39 11.32
C ALA A 88 23.94 7.15 10.47
N GLY A 89 24.20 8.42 10.15
CA GLY A 89 23.31 9.18 9.27
C GLY A 89 23.33 8.66 7.84
N GLY A 90 24.47 8.18 7.33
CA GLY A 90 24.53 7.48 6.05
C GLY A 90 23.64 6.22 6.01
N LEU A 91 23.64 5.41 7.08
CA LEU A 91 22.76 4.24 7.19
C LEU A 91 21.28 4.64 7.21
N LEU A 92 20.91 5.70 7.94
CA LEU A 92 19.54 6.21 7.99
C LEU A 92 19.06 6.70 6.63
N VAL A 93 19.93 7.34 5.84
CA VAL A 93 19.61 7.73 4.46
C VAL A 93 19.27 6.50 3.62
N LEU A 94 20.07 5.43 3.70
CA LEU A 94 19.81 4.20 2.92
C LEU A 94 18.51 3.51 3.35
N ILE A 95 18.29 3.37 4.66
CA ILE A 95 17.05 2.80 5.21
C ILE A 95 15.85 3.65 4.80
N GLY A 96 15.95 4.97 4.90
CA GLY A 96 14.89 5.89 4.52
C GLY A 96 14.61 5.89 3.01
N TRP A 97 15.64 5.75 2.18
CA TRP A 97 15.50 5.74 0.71
C TRP A 97 14.82 4.48 0.19
N VAL A 98 15.05 3.31 0.83
CA VAL A 98 14.41 2.04 0.43
C VAL A 98 13.12 1.78 1.23
N GLY A 99 13.17 1.99 2.54
CA GLY A 99 12.08 1.65 3.45
C GLY A 99 10.83 2.51 3.25
N LEU A 100 10.99 3.79 2.88
CA LEU A 100 9.86 4.68 2.68
C LEU A 100 9.08 4.35 1.38
N PRO A 101 9.71 4.23 0.19
CA PRO A 101 8.99 3.79 -1.02
C PRO A 101 8.34 2.41 -0.85
N LEU A 102 8.99 1.49 -0.13
CA LEU A 102 8.43 0.18 0.16
C LEU A 102 7.19 0.28 1.06
N SER A 103 7.25 1.11 2.10
CA SER A 103 6.11 1.34 3.00
C SER A 103 4.95 2.01 2.27
N VAL A 104 5.23 2.99 1.41
CA VAL A 104 4.23 3.66 0.56
C VAL A 104 3.61 2.67 -0.42
N TYR A 105 4.39 1.76 -1.01
CA TYR A 105 3.87 0.72 -1.90
C TYR A 105 2.81 -0.14 -1.20
N PHE A 106 3.12 -0.69 -0.02
CA PHE A 106 2.19 -1.55 0.71
C PHE A 106 0.99 -0.79 1.26
N ASP A 107 1.19 0.42 1.80
CA ASP A 107 0.07 1.24 2.28
C ASP A 107 -0.84 1.69 1.13
N THR A 108 -0.29 2.00 -0.06
CA THR A 108 -1.11 2.37 -1.22
C THR A 108 -1.96 1.19 -1.71
N ARG A 109 -1.41 -0.04 -1.64
CA ARG A 109 -2.17 -1.27 -1.94
C ARG A 109 -3.31 -1.48 -0.93
N TYR A 110 -3.07 -1.21 0.35
CA TYR A 110 -4.10 -1.23 1.38
C TYR A 110 -5.20 -0.19 1.11
N VAL A 111 -4.83 1.08 0.95
CA VAL A 111 -5.75 2.20 0.73
C VAL A 111 -6.64 1.97 -0.51
N ARG A 112 -6.10 1.39 -1.59
CA ARG A 112 -6.88 1.02 -2.78
C ARG A 112 -7.93 -0.05 -2.52
N ALA A 113 -7.63 -0.98 -1.61
CA ALA A 113 -8.52 -2.08 -1.28
C ALA A 113 -9.57 -1.70 -0.23
N SER A 114 -9.27 -0.73 0.64
CA SER A 114 -10.11 -0.34 1.78
C SER A 114 -10.90 0.96 1.57
N SER A 115 -10.57 1.76 0.55
CA SER A 115 -11.13 3.10 0.37
C SER A 115 -11.62 3.37 -1.05
N GLU A 116 -12.44 4.41 -1.22
CA GLU A 116 -12.94 4.86 -2.53
C GLU A 116 -11.87 5.56 -3.38
N TRP A 117 -10.74 5.94 -2.77
CA TRP A 117 -9.64 6.56 -3.47
C TRP A 117 -8.82 5.51 -4.20
N ASP A 118 -8.66 5.68 -5.52
CA ASP A 118 -7.83 4.82 -6.37
C ASP A 118 -6.47 5.49 -6.73
N PRO A 119 -5.49 5.56 -5.80
CA PRO A 119 -4.17 6.15 -6.07
C PRO A 119 -3.32 5.29 -7.01
N ASN A 120 -2.77 5.89 -8.07
CA ASN A 120 -1.77 5.19 -8.87
C ASN A 120 -0.51 4.88 -8.03
N VAL A 121 -0.29 3.60 -7.75
CA VAL A 121 0.82 3.08 -6.92
C VAL A 121 2.18 3.54 -7.46
N ALA A 122 2.40 3.46 -8.77
CA ALA A 122 3.68 3.83 -9.37
C ALA A 122 3.99 5.32 -9.16
N VAL A 123 2.98 6.19 -9.27
CA VAL A 123 3.16 7.63 -9.05
C VAL A 123 3.60 7.91 -7.61
N TRP A 124 2.95 7.33 -6.62
CA TRP A 124 3.30 7.57 -5.20
C TRP A 124 4.66 7.00 -4.81
N VAL A 125 4.99 5.79 -5.29
CA VAL A 125 6.31 5.18 -5.07
C VAL A 125 7.41 6.01 -5.72
N VAL A 126 7.22 6.49 -6.96
CA VAL A 126 8.23 7.31 -7.65
C VAL A 126 8.38 8.67 -6.98
N LEU A 127 7.28 9.35 -6.64
CA LEU A 127 7.33 10.66 -5.96
C LEU A 127 8.09 10.59 -4.63
N THR A 128 7.94 9.48 -3.91
CA THR A 128 8.60 9.26 -2.62
C THR A 128 10.02 8.72 -2.74
N ALA A 129 10.40 8.12 -3.87
CA ALA A 129 11.80 7.76 -4.16
C ALA A 129 12.66 8.96 -4.61
N VAL A 130 12.04 10.03 -5.14
CA VAL A 130 12.74 11.25 -5.55
C VAL A 130 13.09 12.08 -4.31
N TRP A 131 14.40 12.21 -4.03
CA TRP A 131 14.89 12.72 -2.74
C TRP A 131 14.31 14.07 -2.29
N PHE A 132 14.12 15.04 -3.20
CA PHE A 132 13.57 16.36 -2.88
C PHE A 132 12.04 16.40 -2.84
N LEU A 133 11.36 15.48 -3.54
CA LEU A 133 9.90 15.35 -3.50
C LEU A 133 9.44 14.44 -2.35
N ASN A 134 10.35 13.70 -1.74
CA ASN A 134 10.02 12.68 -0.76
C ASN A 134 9.20 13.22 0.42
N VAL A 135 9.69 14.27 1.09
CA VAL A 135 9.01 14.89 2.22
C VAL A 135 7.62 15.46 1.85
N PRO A 136 7.49 16.34 0.83
CA PRO A 136 6.17 16.86 0.47
C PRO A 136 5.24 15.77 -0.07
N ALA A 137 5.74 14.76 -0.77
CA ALA A 137 4.93 13.62 -1.24
C ALA A 137 4.44 12.77 -0.07
N GLY A 138 5.30 12.40 0.88
CA GLY A 138 4.92 11.65 2.08
C GLY A 138 3.88 12.38 2.92
N ALA A 139 4.06 13.69 3.13
CA ALA A 139 3.08 14.51 3.84
C ALA A 139 1.73 14.62 3.09
N ALA A 140 1.75 14.86 1.78
CA ALA A 140 0.55 14.92 0.96
C ALA A 140 -0.19 13.57 0.92
N TYR A 141 0.57 12.46 0.91
CA TYR A 141 0.04 11.11 0.96
C TYR A 141 -0.71 10.85 2.27
N LEU A 142 -0.07 11.06 3.43
CA LEU A 142 -0.67 10.87 4.76
C LEU A 142 -1.90 11.77 4.94
N TYR A 143 -1.81 13.03 4.50
CA TYR A 143 -2.96 13.94 4.53
C TYR A 143 -4.15 13.40 3.73
N ARG A 144 -3.89 12.85 2.55
CA ARG A 144 -4.95 12.30 1.70
C ARG A 144 -5.50 11.00 2.29
N ARG A 145 -4.64 10.11 2.78
CA ARG A 145 -5.01 8.89 3.52
C ARG A 145 -5.96 9.23 4.68
N HIS A 146 -5.60 10.21 5.50
CA HIS A 146 -6.41 10.69 6.62
C HIS A 146 -7.80 11.16 6.20
N ARG A 147 -7.91 11.85 5.06
CA ARG A 147 -9.21 12.31 4.57
C ARG A 147 -10.14 11.19 4.11
N VAL A 148 -9.60 10.08 3.61
CA VAL A 148 -10.42 8.99 3.07
C VAL A 148 -10.71 7.92 4.13
N LEU A 149 -9.75 7.62 5.01
CA LEU A 149 -9.88 6.58 6.02
C LEU A 149 -10.18 7.11 7.43
N GLY A 150 -10.04 8.41 7.70
CA GLY A 150 -10.21 9.01 9.03
C GLY A 150 -9.00 8.82 9.96
N GLU A 151 -8.00 8.04 9.54
CA GLU A 151 -6.79 7.70 10.29
C GLU A 151 -5.56 8.27 9.59
N PRO A 152 -4.61 8.90 10.32
CA PRO A 152 -3.43 9.52 9.73
C PRO A 152 -2.53 8.56 8.94
#